data_AF-A0A7C5AM37-F1
#
_entry.id   AF-A0A7C5AM37-F1
#
_cell.length_a   1.000
_cell.length_b   1.000
_cell.length_c   1.000
_cell.angle_alpha   90.00
_cell.angle_beta   90.00
_cell.angle_gamma   90.00
#
_symmetry.space_group_name_H-M   'P 1'
#
loop_
_entity.id
_entity.type
_entity.pdbx_description
1 polymer ?
#
loop_
_entity_poly.entity_id
_entity_poly.type
_entity_poly.pdbx_seq_one_letter_code
_entity_poly.pdbx_strand_id
1 'polypeptide(L)' 'MENVTPGPLLALAGLILLLLLGIGRQQARRQARFASPRFLRLQQWGRYLAFAFILLGLLLMARAK' A
#
# COMPACT_ATOMS: atom_id res chain seq x y z
N MET A 1 -5.36 -28.69 -5.50
CA MET A 1 -5.18 -27.23 -5.65
C MET A 1 -5.36 -26.64 -4.27
N GLU A 2 -4.27 -26.31 -3.59
CA GLU A 2 -4.33 -25.74 -2.24
C GLU A 2 -5.19 -24.46 -2.27
N ASN A 3 -6.13 -24.36 -1.34
CA ASN A 3 -7.00 -23.21 -1.19
C ASN A 3 -6.17 -22.03 -0.70
N VAL A 4 -5.51 -21.34 -1.63
CA VAL A 4 -4.80 -20.10 -1.35
C VAL A 4 -5.85 -19.11 -0.89
N THR A 5 -5.93 -18.86 0.42
CA THR A 5 -6.83 -17.85 0.97
C THR A 5 -6.44 -16.50 0.37
N PRO A 6 -7.35 -15.82 -0.36
CA PRO A 6 -7.01 -14.58 -1.06
C PRO A 6 -6.77 -13.41 -0.10
N GLY A 7 -7.26 -13.48 1.15
CA GLY A 7 -7.12 -12.44 2.16
C GLY A 7 -5.67 -12.07 2.47
N PRO A 8 -4.82 -13.03 2.90
CA PRO A 8 -3.40 -12.78 3.17
C PRO A 8 -2.63 -12.20 1.98
N LEU A 9 -2.88 -12.69 0.76
CA LEU A 9 -2.24 -12.15 -0.45
C LEU A 9 -2.63 -10.70 -0.71
N LEU A 10 -3.90 -10.36 -0.51
CA LEU A 10 -4.41 -9.00 -0.69
C LEU A 10 -3.82 -8.04 0.36
N ALA A 11 -3.73 -8.49 1.62
CA ALA A 11 -3.11 -7.73 2.68
C ALA A 11 -1.60 -7.52 2.44
N LEU A 12 -0.90 -8.56 1.96
CA LEU A 12 0.51 -8.48 1.60
C LEU A 12 0.75 -7.49 0.46
N ALA A 13 -0.09 -7.52 -0.58
CA ALA A 13 -0.02 -6.57 -1.69
C ALA A 13 -0.17 -5.12 -1.20
N GLY A 14 -1.14 -4.86 -0.31
CA GLY A 14 -1.32 -3.53 0.30
C GLY A 14 -0.12 -3.07 1.13
N LEU A 15 0.51 -3.99 1.87
CA LEU A 15 1.74 -3.73 2.65
C LEU A 15 2.92 -3.37 1.75
N ILE A 16 3.15 -4.13 0.67
CA ILE A 16 4.20 -3.86 -0.32
C ILE A 16 4.01 -2.47 -0.93
N LEU A 17 2.77 -2.12 -1.29
CA LEU A 17 2.41 -0.81 -1.83
C LEU A 17 2.77 0.32 -0.85
N LEU A 18 2.42 0.15 0.43
CA LEU A 18 2.76 1.09 1.51
C LEU A 18 4.28 1.27 1.69
N LEU A 19 5.02 0.17 1.58
CA LEU A 19 6.49 0.16 1.66
C LEU A 19 7.12 0.93 0.50
N LEU A 20 6.68 0.68 -0.74
CA LEU A 20 7.14 1.40 -1.92
C LEU A 20 6.86 2.90 -1.83
N LEU A 21 5.66 3.27 -1.36
CA LEU A 21 5.30 4.67 -1.12
C LEU A 21 6.16 5.34 -0.04
N GLY A 22 6.48 4.61 1.04
CA GLY A 22 7.36 5.06 2.11
C GLY A 22 8.81 5.28 1.64
N ILE A 23 9.36 4.32 0.89
CA ILE A 23 10.69 4.40 0.29
C ILE A 23 10.77 5.58 -0.68
N GLY A 24 9.76 5.76 -1.54
CA GLY A 24 9.67 6.91 -2.45
C GLY A 24 9.66 8.24 -1.71
N ARG A 25 9.00 8.32 -0.54
CA ARG A 25 9.01 9.53 0.32
C ARG A 25 10.39 9.81 0.89
N GLN A 26 11.06 8.76 1.37
CA GLN A 26 12.38 8.86 1.97
C GLN A 26 13.44 9.25 0.93
N GLN A 27 13.37 8.69 -0.28
CA GLN A 27 14.21 9.09 -1.41
C GLN A 27 13.91 10.53 -1.84
N ALA A 28 12.65 10.94 -1.95
CA ALA A 28 12.27 12.31 -2.30
C ALA A 28 12.78 13.34 -1.28
N ARG A 29 12.74 13.00 0.02
CA ARG A 29 13.33 13.84 1.08
C ARG A 29 14.85 13.93 0.97
N ARG A 30 15.52 12.81 0.70
CA ARG A 30 16.99 12.76 0.56
C ARG A 30 17.50 13.51 -0.67
N GLN A 31 16.73 13.52 -1.76
CA GLN A 31 17.14 14.19 -2.99
C GLN A 31 16.75 15.68 -3.03
N ALA A 32 15.94 16.20 -2.10
CA ALA A 32 15.51 17.60 -1.99
C ALA A 32 14.95 18.27 -3.27
N ARG A 33 14.84 17.54 -4.38
CA ARG A 33 14.63 18.08 -5.74
C ARG A 33 13.22 17.85 -6.29
N PHE A 34 12.40 17.05 -5.60
CA PHE A 34 11.09 16.61 -6.10
C PHE A 34 9.94 16.77 -5.10
N ALA A 35 9.90 17.89 -4.36
CA ALA A 35 8.69 18.32 -3.66
C ALA A 35 7.65 18.90 -4.65
N SER A 36 7.38 18.16 -5.74
CA SER A 36 6.34 18.58 -6.69
C SER A 36 4.96 18.33 -6.06
N PRO A 37 4.03 19.27 -6.13
CA PRO A 37 2.67 19.11 -5.58
C PRO A 37 1.87 18.00 -6.27
N ARG A 38 2.31 17.52 -7.44
CA ARG A 38 1.76 16.32 -8.08
C ARG A 38 2.27 15.04 -7.42
N PHE A 39 3.55 14.99 -7.04
CA PHE A 39 4.15 13.84 -6.35
C PHE A 39 3.55 13.63 -4.96
N LEU A 40 3.33 14.72 -4.21
CA LEU A 40 2.66 14.66 -2.90
C LEU A 40 1.24 14.13 -3.00
N ARG A 41 0.46 14.57 -4.01
CA ARG A 41 -0.89 14.04 -4.25
C ARG A 41 -0.85 12.57 -4.63
N LEU A 42 -0.02 12.17 -5.58
CA LEU A 42 0.11 10.77 -5.99
C LEU A 42 0.47 9.86 -4.81
N GLN A 43 1.36 10.33 -3.93
CA GLN A 43 1.77 9.60 -2.74
C GLN A 43 0.64 9.51 -1.69
N GLN A 44 -0.14 10.57 -1.53
CA GLN A 44 -1.30 10.59 -0.64
C GLN A 44 -2.40 9.64 -1.14
N TRP A 45 -2.72 9.68 -2.44
CA TRP A 45 -3.67 8.77 -3.09
C TRP A 45 -3.20 7.32 -3.03
N GLY A 46 -1.92 7.07 -3.32
CA GLY A 46 -1.33 5.74 -3.20
C GLY A 46 -1.42 5.19 -1.78
N ARG A 47 -1.25 6.04 -0.75
CA ARG A 47 -1.38 5.62 0.65
C ARG A 47 -2.81 5.21 0.99
N TYR A 48 -3.82 5.96 0.53
CA TYR A 48 -5.22 5.57 0.71
C TYR A 48 -5.54 4.24 0.00
N LEU A 49 -5.01 4.06 -1.21
CA LEU A 49 -5.18 2.83 -1.98
C LEU A 49 -4.56 1.62 -1.26
N ALA A 50 -3.33 1.78 -0.74
CA ALA A 50 -2.66 0.76 0.06
C ALA A 50 -3.45 0.40 1.33
N PHE A 51 -3.95 1.40 2.05
CA PHE A 51 -4.80 1.18 3.23
C PHE A 51 -6.10 0.45 2.87
N ALA A 52 -6.76 0.80 1.75
CA ALA A 52 -7.96 0.13 1.30
C ALA A 52 -7.69 -1.36 0.99
N PHE A 53 -6.56 -1.68 0.35
CA PHE A 53 -6.13 -3.06 0.10
C PHE A 53 -5.89 -3.84 1.39
N ILE A 54 -5.20 -3.23 2.38
CA ILE A 54 -4.97 -3.86 3.68
C ILE A 54 -6.30 -4.12 4.39
N LEU A 55 -7.19 -3.14 4.43
CA LEU A 55 -8.49 -3.27 5.09
C LEU A 55 -9.34 -4.37 4.43
N LEU A 56 -9.39 -4.39 3.09
CA LEU A 56 -10.09 -5.43 2.33
C LEU A 56 -9.50 -6.82 2.58
N GLY A 57 -8.18 -6.94 2.59
CA GLY A 57 -7.51 -8.22 2.88
C GLY A 57 -7.79 -8.73 4.29
N LEU A 58 -7.73 -7.84 5.28
CA LEU A 58 -8.11 -8.14 6.67
C LEU A 58 -9.58 -8.53 6.79
N LEU A 59 -10.48 -7.81 6.12
CA LEU A 59 -11.92 -8.07 6.17
C LEU A 59 -12.28 -9.40 5.51
N LEU A 60 -11.63 -9.73 4.39
CA LEU A 60 -11.73 -11.05 3.76
C LEU A 60 -11.25 -12.16 4.69
N MET A 61 -10.14 -11.94 5.39
CA MET A 61 -9.60 -12.92 6.36
C MET A 61 -10.52 -13.07 7.58
N ALA A 62 -11.14 -11.98 8.04
CA ALA A 62 -12.12 -12.00 9.13
C ALA A 62 -13.45 -12.66 8.73
N ARG A 63 -13.86 -12.55 7.46
CA ARG A 63 -15.03 -13.24 6.88
C ARG A 63 -14.77 -14.70 6.54
N ALA A 64 -13.51 -15.08 6.30
CA ALA A 64 -13.11 -16.45 5.96
C ALA A 64 -12.88 -17.33 7.21
N LYS A 65 -13.10 -16.79 8.41
CA LYS A 65 -13.02 -17.50 9.69
C LYS A 65 -14.42 -17.88 10.16
#